data_AF-A0A2S5M9L3-F1
#
_entry.id   AF-A0A2S5M9L3-F1
#
_cell.length_a   1.000
_cell.length_b   1.000
_cell.length_c   1.000
_cell.angle_alpha   90.00
_cell.angle_beta   90.00
_cell.angle_gamma   90.00
#
_symmetry.space_group_name_H-M   'P 1'
#
loop_
_entity.id
_entity.type
_entity.pdbx_description
1 polymer ?
#
loop_
_entity_poly.entity_id
_entity_poly.type
_entity_poly.pdbx_seq_one_letter_code
_entity_poly.pdbx_strand_id
1 'polypeptide(L)'
;IHDQNVYDPQENKIGEVKDLVLDRGGKVTAAIISVGGFLGMGEKDIAVAFSDLRATERNNKWWLTINATKDELKNATGFRFDKNKGLWTLGSK
;
A
#
# COMPACT_ATOMS: atom_id res chain seq x y z
N ILE A 1 -3.88 -7.69 -12.55
CA ILE A 1 -4.18 -7.80 -11.10
C ILE A 1 -3.69 -6.48 -10.48
N HIS A 2 -4.30 -5.36 -10.88
CA HIS A 2 -5.45 -4.65 -10.29
C HIS A 2 -5.03 -3.72 -9.16
N ASP A 3 -4.88 -2.44 -9.51
CA ASP A 3 -4.71 -1.30 -8.61
C ASP A 3 -5.94 -1.20 -7.70
N GLN A 4 -5.88 -1.87 -6.55
CA GLN A 4 -6.98 -1.87 -5.59
C GLN A 4 -6.86 -0.62 -4.71
N ASN A 5 -7.87 0.24 -4.74
CA ASN A 5 -7.91 1.42 -3.89
C ASN A 5 -7.95 1.04 -2.40
N VAL A 6 -7.22 1.81 -1.60
CA VAL A 6 -7.21 1.72 -0.14
C VAL A 6 -7.81 3.00 0.43
N TYR A 7 -8.67 2.84 1.44
CA TYR A 7 -9.41 3.92 2.07
C TYR A 7 -9.15 3.98 3.58
N ASP A 8 -9.33 5.15 4.18
CA ASP A 8 -9.38 5.30 5.64
C ASP A 8 -10.79 5.01 6.18
N PRO A 9 -11.02 5.02 7.51
CA PRO A 9 -12.34 4.78 8.09
C PRO A 9 -13.37 5.87 7.75
N GLN A 10 -12.93 7.04 7.28
CA GLN A 10 -13.77 8.16 6.84
C GLN A 10 -14.05 8.11 5.33
N GLU A 11 -13.70 7.01 4.67
CA GLU A 11 -13.89 6.77 3.23
C GLU A 11 -13.06 7.65 2.30
N ASN A 12 -12.02 8.32 2.83
CA ASN A 12 -11.08 9.04 1.99
C ASN A 12 -10.12 8.07 1.32
N LYS A 13 -9.87 8.25 0.02
CA LYS A 13 -8.86 7.49 -0.69
C LYS A 13 -7.46 7.85 -0.19
N ILE A 14 -6.78 6.84 0.34
CA ILE A 14 -5.39 6.90 0.80
C ILE A 14 -4.44 6.72 -0.38
N GLY A 15 -4.68 5.67 -1.17
CA GLY A 15 -3.74 5.21 -2.17
C GLY A 15 -4.24 3.97 -2.91
N GLU A 16 -3.30 3.25 -3.53
CA GLU A 16 -3.54 2.04 -4.32
C GLU A 16 -2.53 0.96 -3.95
N VAL A 17 -3.01 -0.29 -3.84
CA VAL A 17 -2.13 -1.46 -3.68
C VAL A 17 -1.36 -1.67 -4.97
N LYS A 18 -0.02 -1.66 -4.87
CA LYS A 18 0.92 -1.81 -5.98
C LYS A 18 1.52 -3.20 -6.05
N ASP A 19 1.77 -3.81 -4.88
CA ASP A 19 2.39 -5.14 -4.80
C ASP A 19 2.10 -5.80 -3.44
N LEU A 20 2.33 -7.11 -3.36
CA LEU A 20 2.33 -7.89 -2.12
C LEU A 20 3.73 -8.43 -1.84
N VAL A 21 4.19 -8.29 -0.61
CA VAL A 21 5.46 -8.85 -0.16
C VAL A 21 5.19 -10.20 0.49
N LEU A 22 5.86 -11.24 -0.01
CA LEU A 22 5.77 -12.59 0.52
C LEU A 22 7.04 -12.94 1.29
N ASP A 23 6.89 -13.74 2.35
CA ASP A 23 8.04 -14.42 2.96
C ASP A 23 8.49 -15.63 2.11
N ARG A 24 9.56 -16.30 2.56
CA ARG A 24 10.11 -17.48 1.88
C ARG A 24 9.15 -18.67 1.87
N GLY A 25 8.16 -18.70 2.76
CA GLY A 25 7.12 -19.71 2.81
C GLY A 25 5.93 -19.39 1.90
N GLY A 26 5.93 -18.27 1.19
CA GLY A 26 4.82 -17.83 0.33
C GLY A 26 3.68 -17.17 1.11
N LYS A 27 3.86 -16.82 2.38
CA LYS A 27 2.87 -16.06 3.14
C LYS A 27 3.02 -14.57 2.87
N VAL A 28 1.91 -13.88 2.63
CA VAL A 28 1.89 -12.42 2.49
C VAL A 28 2.18 -11.78 3.85
N THR A 29 3.21 -10.95 3.92
CA THR A 29 3.65 -10.25 5.13
C THR A 29 3.31 -8.76 5.10
N ALA A 30 3.38 -8.15 3.92
CA ALA A 30 3.06 -6.74 3.72
C ALA A 30 2.39 -6.50 2.37
N ALA A 31 1.66 -5.39 2.28
CA ALA A 31 1.24 -4.81 1.01
C ALA A 31 2.05 -3.53 0.77
N ILE A 32 2.46 -3.32 -0.48
CA ILE A 32 3.02 -2.06 -0.92
C ILE A 32 1.88 -1.17 -1.39
N ILE A 33 1.74 -0.01 -0.78
CA ILE A 33 0.70 0.96 -1.09
C ILE A 33 1.38 2.22 -1.64
N SER A 34 0.98 2.65 -2.83
CA SER A 34 1.35 3.97 -3.35
C SER A 34 0.44 5.02 -2.72
N VAL A 35 1.02 5.93 -1.94
CA VAL A 35 0.32 6.99 -1.20
C VAL A 35 0.71 8.35 -1.76
N GLY A 36 -0.30 9.17 -2.05
CA GLY A 36 -0.09 10.50 -2.64
C GLY A 36 0.03 10.49 -4.16
N GLY A 37 0.05 11.68 -4.76
CA GLY A 37 0.17 11.91 -6.20
C GLY A 37 -1.11 11.69 -7.03
N PHE A 38 -1.34 12.60 -7.96
CA PHE A 38 -2.10 12.34 -9.18
C PHE A 38 -1.02 12.51 -10.27
N LEU A 39 -0.71 11.46 -11.04
CA LEU A 39 0.25 11.48 -12.16
C LEU A 39 1.71 11.81 -11.78
N GLY A 40 2.38 10.91 -11.03
CA GLY A 40 3.85 10.77 -11.10
C GLY A 40 4.71 11.79 -10.34
N MET A 41 4.12 12.78 -9.67
CA MET A 41 4.82 13.68 -8.76
C MET A 41 4.25 13.58 -7.34
N GLY A 42 5.13 13.34 -6.36
CA GLY A 42 4.74 13.24 -4.95
C GLY A 42 4.09 11.92 -4.55
N GLU A 43 4.20 10.89 -5.40
CA GLU A 43 3.85 9.50 -5.04
C GLU A 43 4.96 8.90 -4.17
N LYS A 44 4.56 8.19 -3.11
CA LYS A 44 5.46 7.44 -2.25
C LYS A 44 4.92 6.02 -2.06
N ASP A 45 5.73 5.03 -2.41
CA ASP A 45 5.43 3.63 -2.08
C ASP A 45 5.81 3.36 -0.62
N ILE A 46 4.89 2.80 0.16
CA ILE A 46 5.12 2.42 1.55
C ILE A 46 4.76 0.96 1.79
N ALA A 47 5.42 0.32 2.74
CA ALA A 47 5.05 -1.03 3.19
C ALA A 47 4.08 -0.93 4.37
N VAL A 48 2.93 -1.60 4.25
CA VAL A 48 1.94 -1.75 5.32
C VAL A 48 1.82 -3.22 5.67
N ALA A 49 1.81 -3.55 6.97
CA ALA A 49 1.61 -4.93 7.40
C ALA A 49 0.27 -5.46 6.86
N PHE A 50 0.27 -6.66 6.28
CA PHE A 50 -0.94 -7.18 5.65
C PHE A 50 -2.10 -7.36 6.66
N SER A 51 -1.77 -7.57 7.93
CA SER A 51 -2.72 -7.63 9.05
C SER A 51 -3.46 -6.33 9.34
N ASP A 52 -2.91 -5.19 8.92
CA ASP A 52 -3.50 -3.87 9.17
C ASP A 52 -4.53 -3.50 8.10
N LEU A 53 -4.53 -4.23 6.98
CA LEU A 53 -5.54 -4.11 5.94
C LEU A 53 -6.79 -4.90 6.31
N ARG A 54 -7.94 -4.29 6.09
CA ARG A 54 -9.25 -4.92 6.27
C ARG A 54 -9.99 -4.95 4.95
N ALA A 55 -10.47 -6.13 4.56
CA ALA A 55 -11.39 -6.28 3.46
C ALA A 55 -12.83 -6.13 3.99
N THR A 56 -13.58 -5.18 3.44
CA THR A 56 -14.99 -4.97 3.75
C THR A 56 -15.80 -5.09 2.47
N GLU A 57 -16.89 -5.85 2.49
CA GLU A 57 -17.82 -5.89 1.36
C GLU A 57 -18.85 -4.76 1.51
N ARG A 58 -19.06 -3.98 0.45
CA ARG A 58 -20.03 -2.89 0.38
C ARG A 58 -20.65 -2.87 -1.00
N ASN A 59 -21.98 -2.91 -1.09
CA ASN A 59 -22.72 -2.92 -2.36
C ASN A 59 -22.20 -3.99 -3.35
N ASN A 60 -21.95 -5.21 -2.86
CA ASN A 60 -21.36 -6.32 -3.61
C ASN A 60 -19.97 -6.02 -4.23
N LYS A 61 -19.23 -5.06 -3.66
CA LYS A 61 -17.86 -4.72 -4.03
C LYS A 61 -16.95 -4.86 -2.81
N TRP A 62 -15.76 -5.41 -3.01
CA TRP A 62 -14.72 -5.45 -1.99
C TRP A 62 -13.99 -4.11 -1.88
N TRP A 63 -13.83 -3.64 -0.65
CA TRP A 63 -13.11 -2.43 -0.28
C TRP A 63 -11.96 -2.80 0.65
N LEU A 64 -10.79 -2.23 0.41
CA LEU A 64 -9.67 -2.32 1.36
C LEU A 64 -9.64 -1.07 2.21
N THR A 65 -9.62 -1.24 3.52
CA THR A 65 -9.51 -0.16 4.50
C THR A 65 -8.29 -0.35 5.38
N ILE A 66 -7.75 0.77 5.85
CA ILE A 66 -6.67 0.81 6.85
C ILE A 66 -7.06 1.80 7.95
N ASN A 67 -6.70 1.49 9.19
CA ASN A 67 -6.87 2.43 10.30
C ASN A 67 -5.66 3.37 10.42
N ALA A 68 -5.43 4.17 9.38
CA ALA A 68 -4.38 5.18 9.33
C ALA A 68 -4.84 6.34 8.44
N THR A 69 -4.32 7.53 8.71
CA THR A 69 -4.60 8.72 7.91
C THR A 69 -3.63 8.85 6.75
N LYS A 70 -4.04 9.58 5.70
CA LYS A 70 -3.18 9.83 4.54
C LYS A 70 -1.86 10.53 4.91
N ASP A 71 -1.90 11.44 5.87
CA ASP A 71 -0.73 12.24 6.25
C ASP A 71 0.26 11.44 7.11
N GLU A 72 -0.20 10.52 7.96
CA GLU A 72 0.67 9.55 8.64
C GLU A 72 1.45 8.71 7.62
N LEU A 73 0.74 8.20 6.61
CA LEU A 73 1.32 7.33 5.58
C LEU A 73 2.26 8.08 4.62
N LYS A 74 2.00 9.36 4.31
CA LYS A 74 2.95 10.20 3.56
C LYS A 74 4.27 10.39 4.31
N ASN A 75 4.25 10.41 5.64
CA ASN A 75 5.45 10.59 6.46
C ASN A 75 6.20 9.28 6.73
N ALA A 76 5.59 8.14 6.41
CA ALA A 76 6.24 6.84 6.53
C ALA A 76 7.49 6.73 5.62
N THR A 77 8.33 5.76 5.96
CA THR A 77 9.51 5.42 5.18
C THR A 77 9.11 4.93 3.81
N GLY A 78 9.65 5.56 2.78
CA GLY A 78 9.41 5.17 1.39
C GLY A 78 10.19 3.92 1.02
N PHE A 79 9.64 3.13 0.11
CA PHE A 79 10.26 1.96 -0.49
C PHE A 79 10.45 2.16 -1.99
N ARG A 80 11.40 1.42 -2.56
CA ARG A 80 11.63 1.34 -4.00
C ARG A 80 11.83 -0.10 -4.41
N PHE A 81 11.27 -0.47 -5.56
CA PHE A 81 11.48 -1.79 -6.13
C PHE A 81 12.84 -1.90 -6.81
N ASP A 82 13.71 -2.76 -6.27
CA ASP A 82 14.98 -3.14 -6.89
C ASP A 82 14.71 -4.25 -7.92
N LYS A 83 14.67 -3.86 -9.20
CA LYS A 83 14.40 -4.77 -10.31
C LYS A 83 15.44 -5.88 -10.46
N ASN A 84 16.69 -5.64 -10.05
CA ASN A 84 17.76 -6.63 -10.17
C ASN A 84 17.65 -7.71 -9.09
N LYS A 85 17.07 -7.36 -7.94
CA LYS A 85 16.85 -8.29 -6.83
C LYS A 85 15.45 -8.87 -6.78
N GLY A 86 14.49 -8.26 -7.49
CA GLY A 86 13.08 -8.60 -7.38
C GLY A 86 12.50 -8.32 -5.98
N LEU A 87 13.05 -7.32 -5.28
CA LEU A 87 12.70 -7.03 -3.89
C LEU A 87 12.44 -5.54 -3.68
N TRP A 88 11.50 -5.25 -2.78
CA TRP A 88 11.31 -3.92 -2.23
C TRP A 88 12.39 -3.60 -1.21
N THR A 89 13.02 -2.44 -1.34
CA THR A 89 14.09 -1.95 -0.46
C THR A 89 13.78 -0.54 0.03
N LEU A 90 14.41 -0.13 1.14
CA LEU A 90 14.25 1.23 1.64
C LEU A 90 14.67 2.23 0.55
N GLY A 91 13.79 3.20 0.28
CA GLY A 91 14.10 4.31 -0.59
C GLY A 91 15.17 5.18 0.08
N SER A 92 16.30 5.37 -0.60
CA SER A 92 17.30 6.36 -0.19
C SER A 92 16.63 7.74 -0.03
N LYS A 93 16.99 8.47 1.02
CA LYS A 93 16.64 9.89 1.15
C LYS A 93 17.20 10.71 0.00
#